data_AF-A0A838NE01-F1
#
_entry.id   AF-A0A838NE01-F1
#
_cell.length_a   1.000
_cell.length_b   1.000
_cell.length_c   1.000
_cell.angle_alpha   90.00
_cell.angle_beta   90.00
_cell.angle_gamma   90.00
#
_symmetry.space_group_name_H-M   'P 1'
#
loop_
_entity.id
_entity.type
_entity.pdbx_description
1 polymer ?
#
loop_
_entity_poly.entity_id
_entity_poly.type
_entity_poly.pdbx_seq_one_letter_code
_entity_poly.pdbx_strand_id
1 'polypeptide(L)'
;MAARSISSATISFGLVSVPVNLFSSSESSAAVSFNMLHTTCGSRLKQQYVCSKEGSVVEKDEVGKGYEFAKGQYVRFSTEEIKALDEKATNAIDIAEFVPLAAVDRI
;
A
#
# COMPACT_ATOMS: atom_id res chain seq x y z
N MET A 1 -5.94 -1.60 -23.84
CA MET A 1 -4.86 -0.69 -23.37
C MET A 1 -3.57 -1.50 -23.31
N ALA A 2 -2.39 -0.88 -23.41
CA ALA A 2 -1.13 -1.61 -23.29
C ALA A 2 -0.94 -2.11 -21.85
N ALA A 3 -0.49 -3.35 -21.68
CA ALA A 3 -0.20 -3.92 -20.36
C ALA A 3 0.86 -3.07 -19.64
N ARG A 4 0.50 -2.53 -18.46
CA ARG A 4 1.40 -1.75 -17.62
C ARG A 4 1.91 -2.63 -16.49
N SER A 5 3.22 -2.67 -16.29
CA SER A 5 3.80 -3.38 -15.16
C SER A 5 3.37 -2.71 -13.84
N ILE A 6 3.06 -3.53 -12.84
CA ILE A 6 2.76 -3.08 -11.47
C ILE A 6 4.08 -2.73 -10.77
N SER A 7 5.08 -3.59 -10.91
CA SER A 7 6.41 -3.41 -10.31
C SER A 7 7.47 -4.22 -11.07
N SER A 8 8.73 -3.86 -10.86
CA SER A 8 9.89 -4.65 -11.28
C SER A 8 10.46 -5.40 -10.06
N ALA A 9 10.87 -6.64 -10.27
CA ALA A 9 11.46 -7.50 -9.26
C ALA A 9 12.67 -8.25 -9.84
N THR A 10 13.52 -8.80 -8.99
CA THR A 10 14.62 -9.69 -9.42
C THR A 10 14.40 -11.08 -8.86
N ILE A 11 14.35 -12.08 -9.73
CA ILE A 11 14.30 -13.48 -9.30
C ILE A 11 15.74 -13.95 -9.07
N SER A 12 16.02 -14.44 -7.87
CA SER A 12 17.34 -14.98 -7.49
C SER A 12 17.26 -16.48 -7.27
N PHE A 13 18.17 -17.22 -7.90
CA PHE A 13 18.34 -18.66 -7.69
C PHE A 13 19.84 -18.99 -7.65
N GLY A 14 20.33 -19.31 -6.45
CA GLY A 14 21.76 -19.55 -6.22
C GLY A 14 22.61 -18.32 -6.55
N LEU A 15 23.32 -18.37 -7.68
CA LEU A 15 24.20 -17.30 -8.18
C LEU A 15 23.63 -16.57 -9.41
N VAL A 16 22.41 -16.91 -9.83
CA VAL A 16 21.76 -16.31 -11.00
C VAL A 16 20.71 -15.32 -10.54
N SER A 17 20.75 -14.10 -11.10
CA SER A 17 19.76 -13.05 -10.85
C SER A 17 19.14 -12.62 -12.18
N VAL A 18 17.82 -12.72 -12.31
CA VAL A 18 17.08 -12.38 -13.52
C VAL A 18 16.07 -11.27 -13.22
N PRO A 19 16.18 -10.08 -13.84
CA PRO A 19 15.18 -9.02 -13.66
C PRO A 19 13.88 -9.39 -14.38
N VAL A 20 12.74 -9.21 -13.70
CA VAL A 20 11.40 -9.49 -14.20
C VAL A 20 10.45 -8.32 -13.96
N ASN A 21 9.42 -8.23 -14.79
CA ASN A 21 8.34 -7.27 -14.64
C ASN A 21 7.06 -8.01 -14.23
N LEU A 22 6.39 -7.52 -13.19
CA LEU A 22 5.13 -8.07 -12.70
C LEU A 22 3.97 -7.38 -13.42
N PHE A 23 3.06 -8.19 -13.96
CA PHE A 23 1.84 -7.72 -14.63
C PHE A 23 0.61 -8.27 -13.92
N SER A 24 -0.45 -7.48 -13.82
CA SER A 24 -1.72 -7.93 -13.26
C SER A 24 -2.39 -8.94 -14.17
N SER A 25 -2.83 -10.08 -13.65
CA SER A 25 -3.65 -11.04 -14.41
C SER A 25 -5.09 -10.55 -14.61
N SER A 26 -5.60 -9.71 -13.70
CA SER A 26 -6.92 -9.08 -13.81
C SER A 26 -6.79 -7.57 -14.07
N GLU A 27 -7.46 -7.06 -15.09
CA GLU A 27 -7.55 -5.61 -15.29
C GLU A 27 -8.51 -4.98 -14.27
N SER A 28 -7.98 -4.25 -13.29
CA SER A 28 -8.78 -3.39 -12.41
C SER A 28 -9.34 -2.15 -13.13
N SER A 29 -9.05 -1.99 -14.42
CA SER A 29 -9.45 -0.86 -15.27
C SER A 29 -10.98 -0.73 -15.41
N ALA A 30 -11.72 -1.82 -15.16
CA ALA A 30 -13.19 -1.83 -15.15
C ALA A 30 -13.81 -1.27 -13.86
N ALA A 31 -13.02 -0.99 -12.82
CA ALA A 31 -13.55 -0.43 -11.58
C ALA A 31 -13.88 1.07 -11.78
N VAL A 32 -15.17 1.40 -11.81
CA VAL A 32 -15.64 2.79 -11.86
C VAL A 32 -15.28 3.50 -10.55
N SER A 33 -14.32 4.43 -10.60
CA SER A 33 -13.97 5.27 -9.45
C SER A 33 -14.78 6.58 -9.45
N PHE A 34 -15.43 6.90 -8.35
CA PHE A 34 -16.13 8.18 -8.18
C PHE A 34 -15.24 9.22 -7.48
N ASN A 35 -15.31 10.46 -7.94
CA ASN A 35 -14.68 11.59 -7.26
C ASN A 35 -15.73 12.31 -6.41
N MET A 36 -15.32 12.80 -5.23
CA MET A 36 -16.21 13.63 -4.41
C MET A 36 -16.36 15.02 -5.04
N LEU A 37 -17.59 15.36 -5.44
CA LEU A 37 -17.93 16.64 -6.06
C LEU A 37 -18.86 17.44 -5.16
N HIS A 38 -18.71 18.75 -5.16
CA HIS A 38 -19.66 19.66 -4.53
C HIS A 38 -20.96 19.67 -5.34
N THR A 39 -22.08 19.27 -4.73
CA THR A 39 -23.37 19.07 -5.41
C THR A 39 -23.90 20.32 -6.11
N THR A 40 -23.57 21.51 -5.60
CA THR A 40 -24.09 22.77 -6.14
C THR A 40 -23.24 23.36 -7.27
N CYS A 41 -21.91 23.17 -7.24
CA CYS A 41 -21.02 23.79 -8.22
C CYS A 41 -20.20 22.80 -9.07
N GLY A 42 -20.34 21.50 -8.81
CA GLY A 42 -19.64 20.44 -9.55
C GLY A 42 -18.12 20.42 -9.35
N SER A 43 -17.58 21.26 -8.46
CA SER A 43 -16.14 21.31 -8.22
C SER A 43 -15.67 20.13 -7.36
N ARG A 44 -14.40 19.74 -7.51
CA ARG A 44 -13.79 18.66 -6.73
C ARG A 44 -13.55 19.11 -5.30
N LEU A 45 -13.98 18.30 -4.32
CA LEU A 45 -13.73 18.58 -2.91
C LEU A 45 -12.27 18.29 -2.53
N LYS A 46 -11.72 19.14 -1.65
CA LYS A 46 -10.41 18.93 -1.00
C LYS A 46 -10.65 18.50 0.43
N GLN A 47 -9.98 17.43 0.87
CA GLN A 47 -10.01 16.99 2.26
C GLN A 47 -8.88 17.65 3.05
N GLN A 48 -9.18 18.08 4.28
CA GLN A 48 -8.20 18.63 5.23
C GLN A 48 -8.39 17.98 6.59
N TYR A 49 -7.29 17.73 7.30
CA TYR A 49 -7.33 17.27 8.69
C TYR A 49 -7.41 18.49 9.61
N VAL A 50 -8.38 18.52 10.52
CA VAL A 50 -8.60 19.64 11.45
C VAL A 50 -8.55 19.10 12.88
N CYS A 51 -7.75 19.72 13.75
CA CYS A 51 -7.68 19.34 15.16
C CYS A 51 -8.97 19.78 15.88
N SER A 52 -9.70 18.85 16.50
CA SER A 52 -10.96 19.17 17.19
C SER A 52 -10.80 20.06 18.43
N LYS A 53 -9.59 20.19 18.98
CA LYS A 53 -9.32 21.04 20.16
C LYS A 53 -9.01 22.49 19.80
N GLU A 54 -8.27 22.70 18.72
CA GLU A 54 -7.74 24.02 18.33
C GLU A 54 -8.43 24.60 17.10
N GLY A 55 -9.18 23.79 16.36
CA GLY A 55 -9.81 24.20 15.09
C GLY A 55 -8.81 24.52 13.98
N SER A 56 -7.53 24.30 14.22
CA SER A 56 -6.43 24.49 13.27
C SER A 56 -6.35 23.34 12.28
N VAL A 57 -5.94 23.67 11.06
CA VAL A 57 -5.61 22.67 10.03
C VAL A 57 -4.27 22.05 10.41
N VAL A 58 -4.22 20.73 10.45
CA VAL A 58 -3.02 19.97 10.82
C VAL A 58 -2.34 19.50 9.53
N GLU A 59 -1.05 19.78 9.39
CA GLU A 59 -0.27 19.29 8.27
C GLU A 59 0.00 17.79 8.41
N LYS A 60 0.22 17.10 7.28
CA LYS A 60 0.45 15.65 7.27
C LYS A 60 1.62 15.20 8.15
N ASP A 61 2.63 16.04 8.31
CA ASP A 61 3.82 15.73 9.11
C ASP A 61 3.55 15.74 10.62
N GLU A 62 2.49 16.42 11.05
CA GLU A 62 2.05 16.48 12.45
C GLU A 62 1.02 15.38 12.79
N VAL A 63 0.60 14.59 11.80
CA VAL A 63 -0.36 13.49 11.97
C VAL A 63 0.39 12.20 12.33
N GLY A 64 0.42 11.86 13.61
CA GLY A 64 0.92 10.56 14.11
C GLY A 64 -0.15 9.46 14.11
N LYS A 65 0.28 8.20 14.02
CA LYS A 65 -0.60 7.05 14.26
C LYS A 65 -0.59 6.71 15.76
N GLY A 66 -1.76 6.44 16.33
CA GLY A 66 -1.86 6.02 17.73
C GLY A 66 -2.82 4.85 17.88
N TYR A 67 -2.49 3.92 18.78
CA TYR A 67 -3.35 2.80 19.15
C TYR A 67 -3.96 3.02 20.53
N GLU A 68 -5.28 2.89 20.64
CA GLU A 68 -6.00 3.00 21.91
C GLU A 68 -5.93 1.66 22.66
N PHE A 69 -5.17 1.61 23.75
CA PHE A 69 -5.03 0.38 24.55
C PHE A 69 -5.96 0.36 25.78
N ALA A 70 -6.40 1.54 26.22
CA ALA A 70 -7.42 1.72 27.25
C ALA A 70 -8.20 3.00 26.95
N LYS A 71 -9.42 3.13 27.47
CA LYS A 71 -10.32 4.25 27.18
C LYS A 71 -9.61 5.60 27.42
N GLY A 72 -9.34 6.34 26.35
CA GLY A 72 -8.66 7.63 26.39
C GLY A 72 -7.14 7.59 26.58
N GLN A 73 -6.52 6.41 26.55
CA GLN A 73 -5.07 6.23 26.59
C GLN A 73 -4.57 5.69 25.25
N TYR A 74 -3.71 6.46 24.60
CA TYR A 74 -3.17 6.16 23.27
C TYR A 74 -1.66 5.94 23.34
N VAL A 75 -1.18 4.81 22.82
CA VAL A 75 0.24 4.64 22.49
C VAL A 75 0.47 5.30 21.14
N ARG A 76 1.38 6.28 21.09
CA ARG A 76 1.76 6.96 19.84
C ARG A 76 2.89 6.18 19.18
N PHE A 77 2.74 5.92 17.89
CA PHE A 77 3.78 5.35 17.05
C PHE A 77 4.28 6.43 16.10
N SER A 78 5.59 6.60 16.05
CA SER A 78 6.22 7.40 15.01
C SER A 78 6.14 6.68 13.66
N THR A 79 6.18 7.45 12.58
CA THR A 79 6.25 6.90 11.23
C THR A 79 7.49 6.03 11.03
N GLU A 80 8.58 6.33 11.73
CA GLU A 80 9.85 5.57 11.65
C GLU A 80 9.76 4.21 12.33
N GLU A 81 9.16 4.11 13.52
CA GLU A 81 8.94 2.82 14.20
C GLU A 81 8.06 1.89 13.37
N ILE A 82 7.02 2.42 12.72
CA ILE A 82 6.17 1.62 11.84
C ILE A 82 6.94 1.15 10.61
N LYS A 83 7.74 2.03 10.01
CA LYS A 83 8.61 1.66 8.87
C LYS A 83 9.69 0.64 9.24
N ALA A 84 10.16 0.66 10.49
CA ALA A 84 11.13 -0.31 10.97
C ALA A 84 10.49 -1.68 11.27
N LEU A 85 9.20 -1.70 11.62
CA LEU A 85 8.41 -2.92 11.79
C LEU A 85 7.97 -3.54 10.47
N ASP A 86 7.73 -2.72 9.44
CA ASP A 86 7.56 -3.22 8.08
C ASP A 86 8.87 -3.90 7.68
N GLU A 87 8.84 -5.23 7.58
CA GLU A 87 9.98 -6.01 7.09
C GLU A 87 10.47 -5.39 5.79
N LYS A 88 11.80 -5.28 5.63
CA LYS A 88 12.40 -4.72 4.42
C LYS A 88 11.83 -5.45 3.22
N ALA A 89 10.91 -4.80 2.52
CA ALA A 89 10.36 -5.27 1.26
C ALA A 89 11.53 -5.34 0.27
N THR A 90 12.19 -6.48 0.24
CA THR A 90 13.27 -6.73 -0.69
C THR A 90 12.57 -7.02 -2.00
N ASN A 91 12.84 -6.23 -3.04
CA ASN A 91 12.29 -6.46 -4.40
C ASN A 91 12.89 -7.72 -5.06
N ALA A 92 13.36 -8.68 -4.25
CA ALA A 92 13.92 -9.95 -4.66
C ALA A 92 12.90 -11.05 -4.40
N ILE A 93 12.73 -11.93 -5.39
CA ILE A 93 11.91 -13.12 -5.31
C ILE A 93 12.88 -14.30 -5.24
N ASP A 94 12.92 -14.97 -4.09
CA ASP A 94 13.75 -16.16 -3.90
C ASP A 94 12.95 -17.42 -4.25
N ILE A 95 13.55 -18.30 -5.06
CA ILE A 95 12.93 -19.59 -5.39
C ILE A 95 13.19 -20.57 -4.24
N ALA A 96 12.14 -20.96 -3.52
CA ALA A 96 12.23 -21.93 -2.43
C ALA A 96 12.39 -23.37 -2.96
N GLU A 97 11.52 -23.80 -3.88
CA GLU A 97 11.52 -25.16 -4.43
C GLU A 97 10.77 -25.24 -5.78
N PHE A 98 11.03 -26.31 -6.52
CA PHE A 98 10.32 -26.64 -7.75
C PHE A 98 9.41 -27.85 -7.49
N VAL A 99 8.10 -27.64 -7.57
CA VAL A 99 7.08 -28.64 -7.22
C VAL A 99 6.32 -29.08 -8.49
N PRO A 100 5.97 -30.38 -8.64
CA PRO A 100 5.12 -30.81 -9.74
C PRO A 100 3.76 -30.11 -9.73
N LEU A 101 3.22 -29.77 -10.91
CA LEU A 101 1.95 -29.06 -11.03
C LEU A 101 0.77 -29.77 -10.33
N ALA A 102 0.82 -31.11 -10.23
CA ALA A 102 -0.21 -31.89 -9.56
C ALA A 102 -0.23 -31.72 -8.03
N ALA A 103 0.84 -31.19 -7.44
CA ALA A 103 0.92 -30.91 -6.00
C ALA A 103 0.41 -29.50 -5.64
N VAL A 104 0.17 -28.64 -6.63
CA VAL A 104 -0.36 -27.29 -6.43
C VAL A 104 -1.87 -27.34 -6.53
N ASP A 105 -2.56 -27.03 -5.43
CA ASP A 105 -4.01 -26.90 -5.43
C ASP A 105 -4.44 -25.70 -6.28
N ARG A 106 -5.47 -25.89 -7.10
CA ARG A 106 -6.01 -24.86 -7.98
C ARG A 106 -7.24 -24.26 -7.31
N ILE A 107 -7.00 -23.33 -6.40
CA ILE A 107 -8.03 -22.43 -5.84
C ILE A 107 -8.30 -21.28 -6.81
#